data_AF-A0A0G4BAH1-F1
#
_entry.id   AF-A0A0G4BAH1-F1
#
_cell.length_a   1.000
_cell.length_b   1.000
_cell.length_c   1.000
_cell.angle_alpha   90.00
_cell.angle_beta   90.00
_cell.angle_gamma   90.00
#
_symmetry.space_group_name_H-M   'P 1'
#
loop_
_entity.id
_entity.type
_entity.pdbx_description
1 polymer ?
#
loop_
_entity_poly.entity_id
_entity_poly.type
_entity_poly.pdbx_seq_one_letter_code
_entity_poly.pdbx_strand_id
1 'polypeptide(L)'
;MKTAIWILVLAVVVVGGAYLVDRSQQPAQPNEQSLISVQVDQPAPNATVVSPLAVSGQAVGGWYFEASFPVELLNSSNQVIATTTAQAQSDWMTTNLVPFTATLTFPAQTTGSSGTLVLRKDNPSGEPQNDDSFSVPIVF
;
A
#
# COMPACT_ATOMS: atom_id res chain seq x y z
N MET A 1 8.24 71.17 -28.01
CA MET A 1 8.75 70.20 -28.99
C MET A 1 9.62 69.19 -28.25
N LYS A 2 9.34 67.88 -28.39
CA LYS A 2 10.27 66.72 -28.31
C LYS A 2 11.04 66.53 -26.97
N THR A 3 11.06 65.41 -26.26
CA THR A 3 10.63 64.01 -26.48
C THR A 3 10.63 63.32 -25.11
N ALA A 4 9.47 62.84 -24.67
CA ALA A 4 9.31 61.96 -23.52
C ALA A 4 9.24 60.50 -24.02
N ILE A 5 10.38 59.90 -24.36
CA ILE A 5 10.44 58.50 -24.82
C ILE A 5 11.80 57.95 -24.38
N TRP A 6 11.91 57.46 -23.15
CA TRP A 6 12.98 56.50 -22.75
C TRP A 6 12.61 55.65 -21.52
N ILE A 7 11.63 56.06 -20.70
CA ILE A 7 11.32 55.33 -19.44
C ILE A 7 10.31 54.18 -19.63
N LEU A 8 9.56 54.16 -20.74
CA LEU A 8 8.50 53.17 -20.96
C LEU A 8 8.97 51.81 -21.50
N VAL A 9 10.24 51.67 -21.91
CA VAL A 9 10.76 50.39 -22.42
C VAL A 9 11.31 49.50 -21.30
N LEU A 10 11.80 50.07 -20.20
CA LEU A 10 12.36 49.29 -19.10
C LEU A 10 11.28 48.67 -18.19
N ALA A 11 10.14 49.35 -18.00
CA ALA A 11 9.06 48.83 -17.17
C ALA A 11 8.35 47.62 -17.81
N VAL A 12 8.25 47.58 -19.14
CA VAL A 12 7.62 46.45 -19.86
C VAL A 12 8.53 45.22 -19.87
N VAL A 13 9.87 45.38 -19.85
CA VAL A 13 10.81 44.25 -19.79
C VAL A 13 10.86 43.64 -18.40
N VAL A 14 10.76 44.43 -17.32
CA VAL A 14 10.73 43.90 -15.94
C VAL A 14 9.40 43.23 -15.63
N VAL A 15 8.27 43.78 -16.10
CA VAL A 15 6.96 43.14 -15.92
C VAL A 15 6.84 41.92 -16.84
N GLY A 16 7.26 41.99 -18.11
CA GLY A 16 7.27 40.85 -19.02
C GLY A 16 8.21 39.72 -18.61
N GLY A 17 9.38 40.04 -18.04
CA GLY A 17 10.33 39.06 -17.52
C GLY A 17 9.83 38.35 -16.25
N ALA A 18 9.07 39.04 -15.40
CA ALA A 18 8.45 38.43 -14.21
C ALA A 18 7.23 37.54 -14.55
N TYR A 19 6.61 37.72 -15.73
CA TYR A 19 5.52 36.86 -16.21
C TYR A 19 6.01 35.64 -17.01
N LEU A 20 7.31 35.53 -17.24
CA LEU A 20 7.96 34.40 -17.90
C LEU A 20 8.70 33.55 -16.85
N VAL A 21 8.11 33.39 -15.66
CA VAL A 21 8.44 32.27 -14.78
C VAL A 21 8.05 31.01 -15.55
N ASP A 22 9.06 30.27 -15.95
CA ASP A 22 8.97 29.04 -16.70
C ASP A 22 8.07 28.03 -15.97
N ARG A 23 6.80 27.97 -16.38
CA ARG A 23 5.80 27.01 -15.83
C ARG A 23 6.15 25.56 -16.14
N SER A 24 7.21 25.30 -16.91
CA SER A 24 7.68 23.93 -17.18
C SER A 24 8.34 23.27 -15.96
N GLN A 25 8.59 24.01 -14.88
CA GLN A 25 9.06 23.48 -13.59
C GLN A 25 7.98 23.46 -12.51
N GLN A 26 6.69 23.29 -12.85
CA GLN A 26 5.85 22.57 -11.90
C GLN A 26 6.34 21.12 -11.96
N PRO A 27 7.11 20.60 -10.97
CA PRO A 27 7.34 19.17 -10.94
C PRO A 27 5.96 18.54 -11.02
N ALA A 28 5.75 17.63 -11.98
CA ALA A 28 4.53 16.86 -12.04
C ALA A 28 4.34 16.31 -10.63
N GLN A 29 3.34 16.82 -9.90
CA GLN A 29 2.91 16.21 -8.66
C GLN A 29 2.58 14.79 -9.10
N PRO A 30 3.33 13.76 -8.67
CA PRO A 30 2.94 12.41 -8.96
C PRO A 30 1.51 12.33 -8.47
N ASN A 31 0.60 12.03 -9.37
CA ASN A 31 -0.80 11.82 -9.06
C ASN A 31 -0.79 10.78 -7.94
N GLU A 32 -0.95 11.24 -6.69
CA GLU A 32 -0.87 10.44 -5.45
C GLU A 32 -2.09 9.53 -5.31
N GLN A 33 -2.59 9.01 -6.43
CA GLN A 33 -3.40 7.80 -6.43
C GLN A 33 -2.44 6.66 -6.11
N SER A 34 -2.07 6.55 -4.83
CA SER A 34 -1.48 5.33 -4.29
C SER A 34 -2.49 4.22 -4.57
N LEU A 35 -2.29 3.49 -5.66
CA LEU A 35 -3.18 2.40 -6.06
C LEU A 35 -3.10 1.35 -4.94
N ILE A 36 -4.17 1.20 -4.20
CA ILE A 36 -4.27 0.20 -3.13
C ILE A 36 -4.17 -1.17 -3.80
N SER A 37 -3.06 -1.87 -3.58
CA SER A 37 -2.81 -3.20 -4.13
C SER A 37 -3.38 -4.32 -3.24
N VAL A 38 -3.51 -4.04 -1.94
CA VAL A 38 -4.10 -4.94 -0.94
C VAL A 38 -4.72 -4.15 0.20
N GLN A 39 -5.79 -4.69 0.78
CA GLN A 39 -6.47 -4.18 1.95
C GLN A 39 -6.91 -5.35 2.82
N VAL A 40 -6.83 -5.18 4.15
CA VAL A 40 -7.37 -6.11 5.14
C VAL A 40 -8.61 -5.49 5.78
N ASP A 41 -9.72 -6.22 5.73
CA ASP A 41 -10.99 -5.83 6.35
C ASP A 41 -11.13 -6.43 7.76
N GLN A 42 -10.57 -7.63 7.97
CA GLN A 42 -10.50 -8.31 9.27
C GLN A 42 -9.16 -9.04 9.41
N PRO A 43 -8.47 -8.94 10.56
CA PRO A 43 -8.77 -8.07 11.69
C PRO A 43 -8.47 -6.59 11.40
N ALA A 44 -9.12 -5.68 12.13
CA ALA A 44 -8.74 -4.28 12.12
C ALA A 44 -7.36 -4.08 12.80
N PRO A 45 -6.60 -3.03 12.45
CA PRO A 45 -5.34 -2.73 13.14
C PRO A 45 -5.50 -2.60 14.66
N ASN A 46 -4.60 -3.26 15.39
CA ASN A 46 -4.56 -3.38 16.86
C ASN A 46 -5.76 -4.08 17.49
N ALA A 47 -6.58 -4.79 16.70
CA ALA A 47 -7.65 -5.60 17.27
C ALA A 47 -7.08 -6.71 18.17
N THR A 48 -7.78 -7.00 19.27
CA THR A 48 -7.52 -8.19 20.08
C THR A 48 -8.05 -9.42 19.35
N VAL A 49 -7.20 -10.42 19.13
CA VAL A 49 -7.53 -11.61 18.35
C VAL A 49 -7.44 -12.87 19.20
N VAL A 50 -8.22 -13.89 18.84
CA VAL A 50 -8.18 -15.22 19.45
C VAL A 50 -8.01 -16.29 18.37
N SER A 51 -7.60 -17.47 18.78
CA SER A 51 -7.46 -18.64 17.90
C SER A 51 -8.79 -19.41 17.84
N PRO A 52 -9.32 -19.74 16.65
CA PRO A 52 -8.80 -19.40 15.33
C PRO A 52 -9.09 -17.94 14.92
N LEU A 53 -8.13 -17.32 14.21
CA LEU A 53 -8.26 -15.98 13.64
C LEU A 53 -8.76 -16.07 12.21
N ALA A 54 -9.93 -15.49 11.96
CA ALA A 54 -10.44 -15.26 10.62
C ALA A 54 -9.76 -14.02 10.01
N VAL A 55 -9.31 -14.14 8.76
CA VAL A 55 -8.70 -13.06 8.00
C VAL A 55 -9.49 -12.86 6.71
N SER A 56 -9.84 -11.62 6.41
CA SER A 56 -10.52 -11.27 5.15
C SER A 56 -10.09 -9.90 4.66
N GLY A 57 -10.19 -9.70 3.37
CA GLY A 57 -9.85 -8.44 2.73
C GLY A 57 -9.92 -8.57 1.23
N GLN A 58 -9.23 -7.68 0.53
CA GLN A 58 -9.19 -7.67 -0.93
C GLN A 58 -7.79 -7.37 -1.43
N ALA A 59 -7.39 -7.98 -2.54
CA ALA A 59 -6.12 -7.70 -3.20
C ALA A 59 -6.30 -7.65 -4.72
N VAL A 60 -5.41 -6.96 -5.43
CA VAL A 60 -5.41 -6.99 -6.90
C VAL A 60 -4.82 -8.32 -7.40
N GLY A 61 -5.11 -8.70 -8.65
CA GLY A 61 -4.69 -9.98 -9.21
C GLY A 61 -3.19 -10.28 -9.10
N GLY A 62 -2.34 -9.25 -9.15
CA GLY A 62 -0.90 -9.40 -8.99
C GLY A 62 -0.45 -9.92 -7.61
N TRP A 63 -1.30 -9.92 -6.60
CA TRP A 63 -1.00 -10.53 -5.30
C TRP A 63 -1.11 -12.05 -5.29
N TYR A 64 -1.92 -12.61 -6.20
CA TYR A 64 -2.27 -14.02 -6.24
C TYR A 64 -1.38 -14.79 -7.21
N PHE A 65 -1.03 -16.01 -6.82
CA PHE A 65 -0.62 -17.07 -7.73
C PHE A 65 -1.49 -18.30 -7.47
N GLU A 66 -1.99 -18.93 -8.53
CA GLU A 66 -2.97 -20.02 -8.42
C GLU A 66 -4.17 -19.68 -7.50
N ALA A 67 -4.71 -18.46 -7.63
CA ALA A 67 -5.81 -17.92 -6.82
C ALA A 67 -5.53 -17.79 -5.32
N SER A 68 -4.26 -17.78 -4.91
CA SER A 68 -3.90 -17.81 -3.50
C SER A 68 -2.64 -17.00 -3.18
N PHE A 69 -2.43 -16.70 -1.90
CA PHE A 69 -1.16 -16.11 -1.43
C PHE A 69 -0.90 -16.41 0.06
N PRO A 70 0.37 -16.35 0.53
CA PRO A 70 0.72 -16.67 1.92
C PRO A 70 0.28 -15.62 2.95
N VAL A 71 -0.15 -16.11 4.12
CA VAL A 71 -0.41 -15.27 5.30
C VAL A 71 0.33 -15.85 6.51
N GLU A 72 1.04 -15.00 7.23
CA GLU A 72 1.81 -15.35 8.41
C GLU A 72 1.34 -14.57 9.64
N LEU A 73 1.45 -15.20 10.81
CA LEU A 73 1.20 -14.57 12.09
C LEU A 73 2.49 -14.56 12.91
N LEU A 74 2.94 -13.38 13.28
CA LEU A 74 4.14 -13.16 14.07
C LEU A 74 3.78 -12.76 15.50
N ASN A 75 4.55 -13.26 16.47
CA ASN A 75 4.44 -12.83 17.87
C ASN A 75 5.28 -11.56 18.15
N SER A 76 5.28 -11.11 19.41
CA SER A 76 6.02 -9.92 19.87
C SER A 76 7.54 -9.99 19.65
N SER A 77 8.09 -11.19 19.44
CA SER A 77 9.50 -11.44 19.15
C SER A 77 9.78 -11.58 17.65
N ASN A 78 8.81 -11.25 16.78
CA ASN A 78 8.86 -11.46 15.32
C ASN A 78 9.04 -12.92 14.89
N GLN A 79 8.69 -13.88 15.75
CA GLN A 79 8.69 -15.30 15.39
C GLN A 79 7.36 -15.66 14.74
N VAL A 80 7.41 -16.36 13.62
CA VAL A 80 6.22 -16.91 12.96
C VAL A 80 5.64 -18.01 13.85
N ILE A 81 4.41 -17.82 14.32
CA ILE A 81 3.69 -18.76 15.20
C ILE A 81 2.57 -19.52 14.49
N ALA A 82 2.15 -19.03 13.31
CA ALA A 82 1.21 -19.73 12.42
C ALA A 82 1.37 -19.21 10.99
N THR A 83 1.08 -20.10 10.03
CA THR A 83 0.99 -19.77 8.61
C THR A 83 -0.29 -20.37 8.03
N THR A 84 -0.83 -19.73 7.00
CA THR A 84 -1.95 -20.25 6.22
C THR A 84 -1.86 -19.66 4.81
N THR A 85 -2.80 -20.05 3.96
CA THR A 85 -2.94 -19.51 2.62
C THR A 85 -4.28 -18.78 2.51
N ALA A 86 -4.24 -17.52 2.10
CA ALA A 86 -5.45 -16.79 1.73
C ALA A 86 -5.91 -17.24 0.35
N GLN A 87 -7.22 -17.47 0.20
CA GLN A 87 -7.84 -17.93 -1.03
C GLN A 87 -8.69 -16.82 -1.64
N ALA A 88 -8.54 -16.56 -2.93
CA ALA A 88 -9.43 -15.68 -3.69
C ALA A 88 -10.87 -16.23 -3.66
N GLN A 89 -11.84 -15.33 -3.62
CA GLN A 89 -13.27 -15.67 -3.57
C GLN A 89 -13.97 -15.48 -4.92
N SER A 90 -13.24 -15.05 -5.94
CA SER A 90 -13.72 -14.88 -7.32
C SER A 90 -12.57 -15.05 -8.30
N ASP A 91 -12.84 -14.89 -9.60
CA ASP A 91 -11.79 -14.81 -10.61
C ASP A 91 -10.79 -13.70 -10.25
N TRP A 92 -9.51 -14.06 -10.24
CA TRP A 92 -8.44 -13.26 -9.65
C TRP A 92 -7.52 -12.62 -10.70
N MET A 93 -7.54 -13.09 -11.94
CA MET A 93 -6.68 -12.58 -13.02
C MET A 93 -7.20 -11.24 -13.56
N THR A 94 -7.38 -10.27 -12.67
CA THR A 94 -7.94 -8.94 -12.96
C THR A 94 -7.12 -7.83 -12.31
N THR A 95 -7.29 -6.61 -12.79
CA THR A 95 -6.72 -5.41 -12.18
C THR A 95 -7.58 -4.85 -11.05
N ASN A 96 -8.75 -5.44 -10.79
CA ASN A 96 -9.66 -5.01 -9.74
C ASN A 96 -9.28 -5.66 -8.41
N LEU A 97 -9.79 -5.10 -7.31
CA LEU A 97 -9.74 -5.73 -6.00
C LEU A 97 -10.61 -6.98 -5.99
N VAL A 98 -10.00 -8.10 -5.59
CA VAL A 98 -10.60 -9.42 -5.51
C VAL A 98 -10.66 -9.81 -4.03
N PRO A 99 -11.81 -10.23 -3.50
CA PRO A 99 -11.89 -10.62 -2.10
C PRO A 99 -11.08 -11.89 -1.81
N PHE A 100 -10.49 -11.97 -0.62
CA PHE A 100 -9.86 -13.17 -0.11
C PHE A 100 -10.35 -13.52 1.30
N THR A 101 -10.19 -14.80 1.66
CA THR A 101 -10.37 -15.26 3.04
C THR A 101 -9.27 -16.22 3.45
N ALA A 102 -8.94 -16.23 4.74
CA ALA A 102 -8.04 -17.20 5.35
C ALA A 102 -8.46 -17.48 6.80
N THR A 103 -7.96 -18.57 7.37
CA THR A 103 -8.11 -18.87 8.80
C THR A 103 -6.80 -19.36 9.36
N LEU A 104 -6.38 -18.78 10.48
CA LEU A 104 -5.16 -19.10 11.21
C LEU A 104 -5.49 -19.74 12.55
N THR A 105 -4.94 -20.92 12.79
CA THR A 105 -4.93 -21.53 14.13
C THR A 105 -3.53 -21.38 14.71
N PHE A 106 -3.41 -20.76 15.87
CA PHE A 106 -2.13 -20.48 16.53
C PHE A 106 -2.15 -20.87 18.02
N PRO A 107 -0.99 -21.15 18.63
CA PRO A 107 -0.89 -21.49 20.06
C PRO A 107 -1.20 -20.29 20.96
N ALA A 108 -1.61 -20.54 22.19
CA ALA A 108 -1.87 -19.47 23.17
C ALA A 108 -0.66 -18.55 23.33
N GLN A 109 -0.89 -17.24 23.30
CA GLN A 109 0.12 -16.20 23.53
C GLN A 109 -0.13 -15.52 24.88
N THR A 110 0.85 -14.76 25.37
CA THR A 110 0.65 -13.93 26.56
C THR A 110 -0.44 -12.89 26.29
N THR A 111 -1.47 -12.86 27.12
CA THR A 111 -2.57 -11.89 26.98
C THR A 111 -2.05 -10.45 26.96
N GLY A 112 -2.49 -9.67 25.99
CA GLY A 112 -2.09 -8.28 25.78
C GLY A 112 -0.73 -8.11 25.07
N SER A 113 -0.05 -9.19 24.71
CA SER A 113 1.17 -9.10 23.91
C SER A 113 0.88 -8.71 22.47
N SER A 114 1.82 -8.01 21.83
CA SER A 114 1.69 -7.59 20.45
C SER A 114 1.94 -8.74 19.48
N GLY A 115 1.33 -8.64 18.30
CA GLY A 115 1.63 -9.48 17.16
C GLY A 115 1.49 -8.71 15.86
N THR A 116 1.85 -9.38 14.77
CA THR A 116 1.71 -8.83 13.42
C THR A 116 1.16 -9.90 12.50
N LEU A 117 0.04 -9.61 11.84
CA LEU A 117 -0.44 -10.38 10.71
C LEU A 117 0.26 -9.87 9.44
N VAL A 118 0.90 -10.74 8.69
CA VAL A 118 1.63 -10.39 7.47
C VAL A 118 1.02 -11.12 6.30
N LEU A 119 0.53 -10.37 5.32
CA LEU A 119 0.14 -10.89 4.00
C LEU A 119 1.35 -10.73 3.09
N ARG A 120 1.73 -11.79 2.39
CA ARG A 120 2.81 -11.75 1.39
C ARG A 120 2.19 -11.90 0.01
N LYS A 121 2.57 -11.06 -0.94
CA LYS A 121 2.28 -11.29 -2.34
C LYS A 121 2.95 -12.60 -2.75
N ASP A 122 2.23 -13.47 -3.45
CA ASP A 122 2.82 -14.71 -3.92
C ASP A 122 3.79 -14.43 -5.07
N ASN A 123 5.02 -14.92 -4.93
CA ASN A 123 6.11 -14.66 -5.84
C ASN A 123 6.79 -15.98 -6.24
N PRO A 124 6.21 -16.75 -7.19
CA PRO A 124 6.76 -18.04 -7.61
C PRO A 124 8.14 -17.91 -8.28
N SER A 125 8.52 -16.72 -8.74
CA SER A 125 9.85 -16.47 -9.32
C SER A 125 10.96 -16.40 -8.28
N GLY A 126 10.62 -16.05 -7.02
CA GLY A 126 11.57 -15.78 -5.95
C GLY A 126 12.44 -14.52 -6.17
N GLU A 127 12.16 -13.72 -7.19
CA GLU A 127 12.93 -12.51 -7.49
C GLU A 127 12.55 -11.35 -6.56
N PRO A 128 13.50 -10.69 -5.86
CA PRO A 128 13.18 -9.66 -4.88
C PRO A 128 12.40 -8.46 -5.43
N GLN A 129 12.54 -8.11 -6.71
CA GLN A 129 11.76 -7.02 -7.32
C GLN A 129 10.26 -7.29 -7.38
N ASN A 130 9.84 -8.55 -7.25
CA ASN A 130 8.45 -8.96 -7.32
C ASN A 130 7.82 -9.15 -5.93
N ASP A 131 8.63 -9.11 -4.87
CA ASP A 131 8.17 -9.22 -3.49
C ASP A 131 7.36 -7.99 -3.06
N ASP A 132 6.26 -8.24 -2.37
CA ASP A 132 5.49 -7.20 -1.68
C ASP A 132 4.86 -7.82 -0.43
N SER A 133 4.59 -7.00 0.59
CA SER A 133 3.95 -7.45 1.82
C SER A 133 3.17 -6.35 2.50
N PHE A 134 2.12 -6.76 3.22
CA PHE A 134 1.26 -5.86 3.97
C PHE A 134 1.10 -6.38 5.39
N SER A 135 1.31 -5.50 6.37
CA SER A 135 1.34 -5.87 7.79
C SER A 135 0.23 -5.17 8.56
N VAL A 136 -0.48 -5.93 9.37
CA VAL A 136 -1.51 -5.44 10.29
C VAL A 136 -1.07 -5.74 11.72
N PRO A 137 -0.82 -4.71 12.55
CA PRO A 137 -0.54 -4.93 13.96
C PRO A 137 -1.79 -5.49 14.65
N ILE A 138 -1.61 -6.39 15.60
CA ILE A 138 -2.69 -7.01 16.39
C ILE A 138 -2.25 -7.16 17.86
N VAL A 139 -3.21 -7.54 18.71
CA VAL A 139 -2.97 -7.86 20.11
C VAL A 139 -3.54 -9.26 20.39
N PHE A 140 -2.84 -10.09 21.16
CA PHE A 140 -3.32 -11.42 21.58
C PHE A 140 -4.11 -11.39 22.89
#